data_AF-K1KZK0-F1
#
_entry.id   AF-K1KZK0-F1
#
_cell.length_a   1.000
_cell.length_b   1.000
_cell.length_c   1.000
_cell.angle_alpha   90.00
_cell.angle_beta   90.00
_cell.angle_gamma   90.00
#
_symmetry.space_group_name_H-M   'P 1'
#
loop_
_entity.id
_entity.type
_entity.pdbx_description
1 polymer ?
#
loop_
_entity_poly.entity_id
_entity_poly.type
_entity_poly.pdbx_seq_one_letter_code
_entity_poly.pdbx_strand_id
1 'polypeptide(L)' 'MEKEVELKNNEHHGGKMLFKVFGEMWLENYVKDKLKPNTYKTYRNAIRDHAGPAFGDMYLQEICPMA' A
#
# COMPACT_ATOMS: atom_id res chain seq x y z
N MET A 1 0.07 -18.15 10.44
CA MET A 1 -0.46 -19.20 9.56
C MET A 1 -1.55 -18.67 8.64
N GLU A 2 -2.68 -18.13 9.14
CA GLU A 2 -3.75 -17.57 8.27
C GLU A 2 -3.30 -16.35 7.44
N LYS A 3 -2.58 -15.39 8.04
CA LYS A 3 -2.10 -14.18 7.32
C LYS A 3 -1.11 -14.48 6.19
N GLU A 4 -0.35 -15.57 6.29
CA GLU A 4 0.58 -16.00 5.23
C GLU A 4 -0.16 -16.66 4.06
N VAL A 5 -1.27 -17.34 4.34
CA VAL A 5 -2.13 -17.95 3.33
C VAL A 5 -2.89 -16.88 2.53
N GLU A 6 -3.34 -15.82 3.21
CA GLU A 6 -3.96 -14.65 2.57
C GLU A 6 -2.98 -13.89 1.65
N LEU A 7 -1.73 -13.71 2.10
CA LEU A 7 -0.66 -13.10 1.30
C LEU A 7 -0.31 -13.93 0.06
N LYS A 8 -0.22 -15.26 0.19
CA LYS A 8 0.03 -16.17 -0.95
C LYS A 8 -1.10 -16.16 -1.98
N ASN A 9 -2.35 -16.05 -1.55
CA ASN A 9 -3.49 -15.92 -2.47
C ASN A 9 -3.51 -14.56 -3.21
N ASN A 10 -2.93 -13.53 -2.60
CA ASN A 10 -2.84 -12.19 -3.18
C ASN A 10 -1.72 -12.06 -4.24
N GLU A 11 -0.78 -13.01 -4.33
CA GLU A 11 0.24 -13.01 -5.40
C GLU A 11 -0.38 -13.10 -6.81
N HIS A 12 -1.57 -13.69 -6.93
CA HIS A 12 -2.29 -13.81 -8.21
C HIS A 12 -3.11 -12.55 -8.60
N HIS A 13 -3.28 -11.61 -7.66
CA HIS A 13 -4.13 -10.41 -7.84
C HIS A 13 -3.47 -9.09 -7.42
N GLY A 14 -2.25 -9.12 -6.87
CA GLY A 14 -1.58 -7.94 -6.32
C GLY A 14 -1.43 -6.80 -7.34
N GLY A 15 -1.25 -7.14 -8.62
CA GLY A 15 -1.20 -6.15 -9.69
C GLY A 15 -2.52 -5.42 -9.97
N LYS A 16 -3.66 -6.01 -9.63
CA LYS A 16 -5.02 -5.51 -9.95
C LYS A 16 -5.64 -4.65 -8.84
N MET A 17 -4.88 -4.31 -7.81
CA MET A 17 -5.32 -3.40 -6.76
C MET A 17 -4.90 -1.96 -7.11
N LEU A 18 -5.77 -0.98 -6.83
CA LEU A 18 -5.40 0.43 -6.93
C LEU A 18 -4.37 0.78 -5.86
N PHE A 19 -3.39 1.63 -6.19
CA PHE A 19 -2.36 2.04 -5.25
C PHE A 19 -2.94 2.63 -3.95
N LYS A 20 -3.99 3.47 -4.05
CA LYS A 20 -4.61 4.09 -2.86
C LYS A 20 -5.18 3.05 -1.89
N VAL A 21 -5.83 2.02 -2.42
CA VAL A 21 -6.44 0.92 -1.63
C VAL A 21 -5.34 0.11 -0.98
N PHE A 22 -4.28 -0.20 -1.74
CA PHE A 22 -3.12 -0.91 -1.21
C PHE A 22 -2.42 -0.12 -0.10
N GLY A 23 -2.19 1.18 -0.30
CA GLY A 23 -1.53 2.05 0.67
C GLY A 23 -2.29 2.14 2.00
N GLU A 24 -3.62 2.26 1.95
CA GLU A 24 -4.48 2.24 3.14
C GLU A 24 -4.44 0.89 3.86
N MET A 25 -4.57 -0.21 3.11
CA MET A 25 -4.46 -1.56 3.65
C MET A 25 -3.10 -1.79 4.32
N TRP A 26 -2.02 -1.33 3.69
CA TRP A 26 -0.67 -1.46 4.24
C TRP A 26 -0.51 -0.66 5.54
N LEU A 27 -0.98 0.59 5.57
CA LEU A 27 -0.94 1.43 6.76
C LEU A 27 -1.70 0.80 7.93
N GLU A 28 -2.91 0.27 7.69
CA GLU A 28 -3.74 -0.32 8.75
C GLU A 28 -3.15 -1.64 9.26
N ASN A 29 -2.77 -2.55 8.36
CA ASN A 29 -2.40 -3.92 8.74
C ASN A 29 -0.92 -4.07 9.16
N TYR A 30 -0.05 -3.15 8.73
CA TYR A 30 1.40 -3.30 8.90
C TYR A 30 2.08 -2.14 9.63
N VAL A 31 1.44 -0.98 9.75
CA VAL A 31 2.09 0.21 10.32
C VAL A 31 1.44 0.66 11.62
N LYS A 32 0.12 0.87 11.64
CA LYS A 32 -0.61 1.57 12.71
C LYS A 32 -0.28 1.12 14.14
N ASP A 33 -0.37 -0.18 14.39
CA ASP A 33 -0.16 -0.75 15.74
C ASP A 33 1.19 -1.46 15.89
N LYS A 34 1.99 -1.53 14.81
CA LYS A 34 3.27 -2.23 14.79
C LYS A 34 4.47 -1.29 14.87
N LEU A 35 4.30 -0.04 14.42
CA LEU A 35 5.34 0.96 14.38
C LEU A 35 4.97 2.17 15.25
N LYS A 36 5.95 3.02 15.53
CA LYS A 36 5.74 4.21 16.37
C LYS A 36 4.70 5.13 15.73
N PRO A 37 3.87 5.85 16.53
CA PRO A 37 2.85 6.76 16.00
C PRO A 37 3.40 7.80 15.01
N ASN A 38 4.60 8.32 15.27
CA ASN A 38 5.26 9.26 14.36
C ASN A 38 5.64 8.61 13.02
N THR A 39 6.04 7.33 13.02
CA THR A 39 6.32 6.58 11.79
C THR A 39 5.04 6.39 10.98
N TYR A 40 3.94 6.01 11.63
CA TYR A 40 2.62 5.94 10.98
C TYR A 40 2.23 7.27 10.34
N LYS A 41 2.35 8.37 11.09
CA LYS A 41 2.03 9.71 10.60
C LYS A 41 2.86 10.08 9.36
N THR A 42 4.18 9.86 9.42
CA THR A 42 5.08 10.14 8.29
C THR A 42 4.71 9.33 7.06
N TYR A 43 4.47 8.03 7.20
CA TYR A 43 4.11 7.17 6.07
C TYR A 43 2.74 7.51 5.49
N ARG A 44 1.76 7.76 6.36
CA ARG A 44 0.43 8.21 5.94
C ARG A 44 0.51 9.52 5.16
N ASN A 45 1.31 10.48 5.61
CA ASN A 45 1.48 11.74 4.90
C ASN A 45 2.19 11.54 3.56
N ALA A 46 3.23 10.70 3.49
CA ALA A 46 3.91 10.41 2.22
C ALA A 46 2.97 9.78 1.19
N ILE A 47 2.11 8.85 1.61
CA ILE A 47 1.09 8.25 0.75
C ILE A 47 0.05 9.29 0.35
N ARG A 48 -0.51 10.05 1.29
CA ARG A 48 -1.59 11.01 1.01
C ARG A 48 -1.14 12.21 0.18
N ASP A 49 0.03 12.78 0.49
CA ASP A 49 0.45 14.09 -0.01
C ASP A 49 1.34 13.98 -1.26
N HIS A 50 1.94 12.81 -1.51
CA HIS A 50 2.89 12.62 -2.62
C HIS A 50 2.50 11.46 -3.54
N ALA A 51 2.45 10.24 -3.02
CA ALA A 51 2.22 9.07 -3.87
C ALA A 51 0.76 8.97 -4.36
N GLY A 52 -0.20 9.36 -3.53
CA GLY A 52 -1.63 9.33 -3.83
C GLY A 52 -2.03 10.21 -5.01
N PRO A 53 -1.62 11.49 -5.07
CA PRO A 53 -1.89 12.35 -6.22
C PRO A 53 -1.32 11.83 -7.55
N ALA A 54 -0.19 11.12 -7.52
CA ALA A 54 0.46 10.61 -8.72
C ALA A 54 -0.04 9.21 -9.16
N PHE A 55 -0.22 8.31 -8.19
CA PHE A 55 -0.43 6.88 -8.46
C PHE A 55 -1.73 6.33 -7.90
N GLY A 56 -2.47 7.09 -7.09
CA GLY A 56 -3.58 6.59 -6.27
C GLY A 56 -4.67 5.87 -7.07
N ASP A 57 -4.97 6.36 -8.26
CA ASP A 57 -5.97 5.80 -9.18
C ASP A 57 -5.37 4.84 -10.22
N MET A 58 -4.07 4.54 -10.14
CA MET A 58 -3.41 3.53 -10.97
C MET A 58 -3.48 2.16 -10.29
N TYR A 59 -3.60 1.11 -11.10
CA TYR A 59 -3.37 -0.24 -10.62
C TYR A 59 -1.87 -0.45 -10.34
N LEU A 60 -1.52 -1.24 -9.32
CA LEU A 60 -0.13 -1.47 -8.94
C LEU A 60 0.74 -2.00 -10.09
N GLN A 61 0.18 -2.83 -10.97
CA GLN A 61 0.88 -3.35 -12.16
C GLN A 61 1.15 -2.30 -13.25
N GLU A 62 0.49 -1.15 -13.20
CA GLU A 62 0.62 -0.08 -14.19
C GLU A 62 1.69 0.94 -13.77
N ILE A 63 2.15 0.91 -12.52
CA ILE A 63 3.20 1.79 -12.02
C ILE A 63 4.55 1.27 -12.54
N CYS A 64 5.16 2.02 -13.45
CA CYS A 64 6.48 1.74 -13.99
C CYS A 64 7.44 2.92 -13.78
N PRO A 65 8.77 2.68 -13.82
CA PRO A 65 9.73 3.78 -13.85
C PRO A 65 9.45 4.72 -15.02
N MET A 66 9.60 6.02 -14.79
CA MET A 66 9.59 6.98 -15.89
C MET A 66 10.76 6.65 -16.83
N ALA A 67 10.45 6.54 -18.12
CA ALA A 67 11.41 6.25 -19.18
C ALA A 67 12.41 7.41 -19.38
#